data_AF-A0A1E7Q319-F1
#
_entry.id   AF-A0A1E7Q319-F1
#
_cell.length_a   1.000
_cell.length_b   1.000
_cell.length_c   1.000
_cell.angle_alpha   90.00
_cell.angle_beta   90.00
_cell.angle_gamma   90.00
#
_symmetry.space_group_name_H-M   'P 1'
#
loop_
_entity.id
_entity.type
_entity.pdbx_description
1 polymer ?
#
loop_
_entity_poly.entity_id
_entity_poly.type
_entity_poly.pdbx_seq_one_letter_code
_entity_poly.pdbx_strand_id
1 'polypeptide(L)'
;MMRFALLFLCGAFSAQAAVYKCEQNGVVEFSQFPCASNAEQVDMRPVGTALSGTRGEYLQQVNALKRKGRFVEFKISKLEHDKELEVDQLKAELYKLRRSFPRSEELSALNKRIAHVEQQFDEKINAERRNLFSLKAKTNNLERQYAQN
;
A
#
# COMPACT_ATOMS: atom_id res chain seq x y z
N MET A 1 53.38 -7.26 -43.45
CA MET A 1 52.50 -6.62 -42.46
C MET A 1 51.09 -6.53 -43.02
N MET A 2 50.09 -6.71 -42.14
CA MET A 2 48.65 -6.44 -42.29
C MET A 2 47.88 -7.14 -43.41
N ARG A 3 47.13 -8.21 -43.06
CA ARG A 3 45.74 -8.47 -43.52
C ARG A 3 44.97 -9.33 -42.50
N PHE A 4 44.77 -8.82 -41.28
CA PHE A 4 43.68 -9.25 -40.39
C PHE A 4 42.71 -8.08 -40.26
N ALA A 5 41.77 -7.96 -41.20
CA ALA A 5 40.76 -6.91 -41.14
C ALA A 5 39.56 -7.28 -42.03
N LEU A 6 38.78 -8.29 -41.62
CA LEU A 6 37.48 -8.56 -42.24
C LEU A 6 36.55 -9.37 -41.31
N LEU A 7 36.48 -8.98 -40.04
CA LEU A 7 35.47 -9.46 -39.08
C LEU A 7 35.01 -8.28 -38.23
N PHE A 8 34.36 -7.28 -38.85
CA PHE A 8 33.76 -6.18 -38.10
C PHE A 8 32.62 -5.53 -38.90
N LEU A 9 31.57 -6.29 -39.23
CA LEU A 9 30.34 -5.71 -39.78
C LEU A 9 29.10 -6.59 -39.53
N CYS A 10 28.88 -7.00 -38.28
CA CYS A 10 27.57 -7.40 -37.78
C CYS A 10 27.23 -6.56 -36.53
N GLY A 11 27.17 -5.25 -36.73
CA GLY A 11 26.70 -4.31 -35.71
C GLY A 11 25.19 -4.44 -35.55
N ALA A 12 24.80 -4.95 -34.38
CA ALA A 12 23.47 -5.04 -33.80
C ALA A 12 22.47 -3.95 -34.24
N PHE A 13 21.44 -4.35 -35.00
CA PHE A 13 20.14 -3.69 -34.92
C PHE A 13 19.40 -4.30 -33.73
N SER A 14 19.45 -3.63 -32.58
CA SER A 14 18.52 -3.92 -31.47
C SER A 14 17.16 -3.37 -31.85
N ALA A 15 16.35 -4.15 -32.57
CA ALA A 15 14.95 -3.83 -32.77
C ALA A 15 14.27 -3.80 -31.39
N GLN A 16 13.83 -2.61 -30.97
CA GLN A 16 12.94 -2.46 -29.82
C GLN A 16 11.62 -3.12 -30.23
N ALA A 17 11.32 -4.30 -29.69
CA ALA A 17 10.15 -5.07 -30.08
C ALA A 17 8.86 -4.29 -29.75
N ALA A 18 8.25 -3.70 -30.77
CA ALA A 18 6.91 -3.12 -30.69
C ALA A 18 5.91 -4.28 -30.75
N VAL A 19 5.06 -4.42 -29.74
CA VAL A 19 3.99 -5.43 -29.76
C VAL A 19 2.68 -4.73 -30.07
N TYR A 20 1.95 -5.25 -31.05
CA TYR A 20 0.69 -4.71 -31.51
C TYR A 20 -0.45 -5.60 -31.04
N LYS A 21 -1.55 -4.99 -30.59
CA LYS A 21 -2.79 -5.70 -30.27
C LYS A 21 -3.67 -5.75 -31.51
N CYS A 22 -4.09 -6.95 -31.84
CA CYS A 22 -4.88 -7.26 -33.02
C CYS A 22 -6.18 -7.91 -32.58
N GLU A 23 -7.31 -7.43 -33.07
CA GLU A 23 -8.60 -8.09 -32.89
C GLU A 23 -9.02 -8.68 -34.24
N GLN A 24 -8.97 -10.01 -34.33
CA GLN A 24 -9.39 -10.74 -35.52
C GLN A 24 -10.48 -11.74 -35.13
N ASN A 25 -11.65 -11.62 -35.76
CA ASN A 25 -12.78 -12.54 -35.55
C ASN A 25 -13.20 -12.71 -34.08
N GLY A 26 -13.14 -11.63 -33.28
CA GLY A 26 -13.48 -11.64 -31.85
C GLY A 26 -12.43 -12.26 -30.93
N VAL A 27 -11.26 -12.62 -31.46
CA VAL A 27 -10.11 -13.10 -30.69
C VAL A 27 -9.02 -12.03 -30.69
N VAL A 28 -8.48 -11.75 -29.51
CA VAL A 28 -7.37 -10.80 -29.33
C VAL A 28 -6.04 -11.55 -29.43
N GLU A 29 -5.21 -11.16 -30.38
CA GLU A 29 -3.86 -11.69 -30.60
C GLU A 29 -2.82 -10.57 -30.46
N PHE A 30 -1.63 -10.92 -29.98
CA PHE A 30 -0.50 -10.01 -29.84
C PHE A 30 0.61 -10.40 -30.80
N SER A 31 1.01 -9.45 -31.66
CA SER A 31 2.00 -9.69 -32.71
C SER A 31 3.16 -8.69 -32.61
N GLN A 32 4.36 -9.13 -32.98
CA GLN A 32 5.54 -8.26 -33.10
C GLN A 32 5.54 -7.44 -34.40
N PHE A 33 4.60 -7.72 -35.31
CA PHE A 33 4.41 -7.02 -36.57
C PHE A 33 2.99 -6.44 -36.64
N PRO A 34 2.79 -5.24 -37.21
CA PRO A 34 1.46 -4.64 -37.35
C PRO A 34 0.57 -5.54 -38.21
N CYS A 35 -0.55 -5.99 -37.64
CA CYS A 35 -1.50 -6.89 -38.28
C CYS A 35 -2.50 -6.18 -39.20
N ALA A 36 -2.68 -4.86 -39.05
CA ALA A 36 -3.57 -4.03 -39.84
C ALA A 36 -3.14 -2.55 -39.75
N SER A 37 -3.62 -1.71 -40.65
CA SER A 37 -3.32 -0.26 -40.69
C SER A 37 -3.81 0.50 -39.46
N ASN A 38 -4.71 -0.08 -38.67
CA ASN A 38 -5.25 0.46 -37.42
C ASN A 38 -4.73 -0.27 -36.16
N ALA A 39 -3.66 -1.06 -36.28
CA ALA A 39 -3.12 -1.82 -35.15
C ALA A 39 -2.62 -0.87 -34.04
N GLU A 40 -3.12 -1.06 -32.82
CA GLU A 40 -2.70 -0.29 -31.66
C GLU A 40 -1.40 -0.87 -31.09
N GLN A 41 -0.36 -0.05 -31.01
CA GLN A 41 0.90 -0.43 -30.39
C GLN A 41 0.70 -0.47 -28.87
N VAL A 42 1.01 -1.61 -28.26
CA VAL A 42 0.90 -1.83 -26.81
C VAL A 42 2.30 -1.87 -26.20
N ASP A 43 2.52 -1.03 -25.19
CA ASP A 43 3.75 -1.03 -24.39
C ASP A 43 3.71 -2.20 -23.38
N MET A 44 4.28 -3.35 -23.76
CA MET A 44 4.38 -4.55 -22.90
C MET A 44 5.52 -4.47 -21.90
N ARG A 45 5.70 -3.32 -21.26
CA ARG A 45 6.67 -3.18 -20.18
C ARG A 45 6.23 -3.99 -18.95
N PRO A 46 7.15 -4.73 -18.31
CA PRO A 46 6.83 -5.48 -17.12
C PRO A 46 6.19 -4.56 -16.07
N VAL A 47 5.16 -5.07 -15.39
CA VAL A 47 4.43 -4.36 -14.34
C VAL A 47 5.43 -3.95 -13.25
N GLY A 48 5.92 -2.71 -13.33
CA GLY A 48 7.06 -2.23 -12.55
C GLY A 48 7.90 -1.16 -13.26
N THR A 49 7.86 -1.09 -14.59
CA THR A 49 8.49 -0.02 -15.39
C THR A 49 7.44 0.87 -16.04
N ALA A 50 6.55 1.47 -15.23
CA ALA A 50 5.76 2.59 -15.71
C ALA A 50 6.72 3.76 -15.97
N LEU A 51 6.61 4.40 -17.13
CA LEU A 51 7.36 5.62 -17.42
C LEU A 51 7.04 6.65 -16.34
N SER A 52 8.09 7.13 -15.66
CA SER A 52 8.01 8.24 -14.71
C SER A 52 7.22 9.40 -15.33
N GLY A 53 6.08 9.72 -14.73
CA GLY A 53 5.25 10.86 -15.13
C GLY A 53 4.01 10.54 -15.98
N THR A 54 3.67 9.26 -16.20
CA THR A 54 2.42 8.89 -16.88
C THR A 54 1.22 8.86 -15.91
N ARG A 55 0.02 9.17 -16.42
CA ARG A 55 -1.25 9.12 -15.66
C ARG A 55 -1.47 7.76 -14.97
N GLY A 56 -1.03 6.67 -15.60
CA GLY A 56 -1.14 5.31 -15.07
C GLY A 56 -0.29 5.08 -13.82
N GLU A 57 0.95 5.58 -13.81
CA GLU A 57 1.83 5.49 -12.65
C GLU A 57 1.30 6.31 -11.46
N TYR A 58 0.82 7.53 -11.72
CA TYR A 58 0.18 8.37 -10.71
C TYR A 58 -0.98 7.65 -10.03
N LEU A 59 -1.91 7.08 -10.82
CA LEU A 59 -3.04 6.32 -10.29
C LEU A 59 -2.55 5.13 -9.45
N GLN A 60 -1.49 4.44 -9.88
CA GLN A 60 -0.90 3.34 -9.12
C GLN A 60 -0.32 3.80 -7.77
N GLN A 61 0.40 4.93 -7.74
CA GLN A 61 0.97 5.50 -6.52
C GLN A 61 -0.12 5.94 -5.53
N VAL A 62 -1.13 6.68 -6.02
CA VAL A 62 -2.29 7.10 -5.21
C VAL A 62 -3.03 5.89 -4.66
N ASN A 63 -3.30 4.88 -5.50
CA ASN A 63 -3.97 3.66 -5.05
C ASN A 63 -3.14 2.88 -4.03
N ALA A 64 -1.82 2.85 -4.17
CA ALA A 64 -0.94 2.24 -3.19
C ALA A 64 -0.99 2.96 -1.84
N LEU A 65 -0.99 4.29 -1.82
CA LEU A 65 -1.14 5.07 -0.59
C LEU A 65 -2.52 4.89 0.04
N LYS A 66 -3.60 4.91 -0.75
CA LYS A 66 -4.96 4.66 -0.26
C LYS A 66 -5.11 3.25 0.33
N ARG A 67 -4.49 2.23 -0.28
CA ARG A 67 -4.44 0.87 0.30
C ARG A 67 -3.73 0.85 1.65
N LYS A 68 -2.56 1.50 1.77
CA LYS A 68 -1.85 1.64 3.05
C LYS A 68 -2.70 2.37 4.08
N GLY A 69 -3.41 3.43 3.68
CA GLY A 69 -4.34 4.16 4.54
C GLY A 69 -5.44 3.25 5.12
N ARG A 70 -6.14 2.50 4.27
CA ARG A 70 -7.18 1.54 4.71
C ARG A 70 -6.64 0.48 5.67
N PHE A 71 -5.42 0.00 5.45
CA PHE A 71 -4.79 -0.95 6.35
C PHE A 71 -4.48 -0.34 7.72
N VAL A 72 -4.05 0.91 7.78
CA VAL A 72 -3.85 1.63 9.05
C VAL A 72 -5.18 1.91 9.74
N GLU A 73 -6.22 2.27 9.00
CA GLU A 73 -7.59 2.42 9.55
C GLU A 73 -8.07 1.12 10.19
N PHE A 74 -7.91 -0.02 9.51
CA PHE A 74 -8.21 -1.33 10.07
C PHE A 74 -7.43 -1.61 11.37
N LYS A 75 -6.13 -1.30 11.40
CA LYS A 75 -5.32 -1.44 12.62
C LYS A 75 -5.84 -0.60 13.78
N ILE A 76 -6.24 0.64 13.51
CA ILE A 76 -6.82 1.53 14.53
C ILE A 76 -8.10 0.89 15.10
N SER A 77 -9.02 0.48 14.23
CA SER A 77 -10.26 -0.17 14.67
C SER A 77 -10.01 -1.45 15.47
N LYS A 78 -9.00 -2.24 15.05
CA LYS A 78 -8.58 -3.42 15.80
C LYS A 78 -8.05 -3.05 17.19
N LEU A 79 -7.16 -2.06 17.30
CA LEU A 79 -6.63 -1.60 18.58
C LEU A 79 -7.72 -1.03 19.49
N GLU A 80 -8.71 -0.32 18.94
CA GLU A 80 -9.85 0.19 19.69
C GLU A 80 -10.72 -0.95 20.24
N HIS A 81 -10.98 -1.98 19.43
CA HIS A 81 -11.70 -3.17 19.88
C HIS A 81 -10.92 -3.99 20.92
N ASP A 82 -9.63 -4.22 20.69
CA ASP A 82 -8.76 -4.94 21.63
C ASP A 82 -8.67 -4.20 22.97
N LYS A 83 -8.60 -2.86 22.96
CA LYS A 83 -8.67 -2.01 24.16
C LYS A 83 -9.96 -2.23 24.94
N GLU A 84 -11.10 -2.16 24.27
CA GLU A 84 -12.42 -2.33 24.90
C GLU A 84 -12.52 -3.71 25.57
N LEU A 85 -12.14 -4.76 24.85
CA LEU A 85 -12.19 -6.13 25.35
C LEU A 85 -11.29 -6.34 26.59
N GLU A 86 -10.06 -5.85 26.58
CA GLU A 86 -9.14 -6.01 27.72
C GLU A 86 -9.57 -5.17 28.93
N VAL A 87 -10.03 -3.93 28.70
CA VAL A 87 -10.55 -3.06 29.77
C VAL A 87 -11.81 -3.66 30.39
N ASP A 88 -12.71 -4.22 29.61
CA ASP A 88 -13.94 -4.84 30.11
C ASP A 88 -13.66 -6.11 30.91
N GLN A 89 -12.67 -6.91 30.50
CA GLN A 89 -12.19 -8.05 31.29
C GLN A 89 -11.68 -7.59 32.66
N LEU A 90 -10.81 -6.57 32.70
CA LEU A 90 -10.28 -6.03 33.96
C LEU A 90 -11.37 -5.39 34.83
N LYS A 91 -12.37 -4.73 34.24
CA LYS A 91 -13.54 -4.21 34.96
C LYS A 91 -14.40 -5.33 35.55
N ALA A 92 -14.57 -6.44 34.82
CA ALA A 92 -15.27 -7.61 35.33
C ALA A 92 -14.51 -8.27 36.48
N GLU A 93 -13.19 -8.35 36.41
CA GLU A 93 -12.34 -8.77 37.53
C GLU A 93 -12.49 -7.84 38.73
N LEU A 94 -12.48 -6.52 38.52
CA LEU A 94 -12.67 -5.52 39.58
C LEU A 94 -14.03 -5.68 40.25
N TYR A 95 -15.07 -5.98 39.47
CA TYR A 95 -16.40 -6.24 40.00
C TYR A 95 -16.45 -7.49 40.88
N LYS A 96 -15.82 -8.59 40.43
CA LYS A 96 -15.70 -9.83 41.22
C LYS A 96 -14.91 -9.59 42.51
N LEU A 97 -13.79 -8.89 42.41
CA LEU A 97 -12.94 -8.55 43.54
C LEU A 97 -13.69 -7.71 44.58
N ARG A 98 -14.46 -6.70 44.16
CA ARG A 98 -15.29 -5.91 45.09
C ARG A 98 -16.30 -6.74 45.89
N ARG A 99 -16.79 -7.86 45.34
CA ARG A 99 -17.72 -8.75 46.03
C ARG A 99 -17.05 -9.65 47.06
N SER A 100 -15.73 -9.82 47.03
CA SER A 100 -14.98 -10.70 47.93
C SER A 100 -14.35 -9.98 49.13
N PHE A 101 -14.82 -8.78 49.49
CA PHE A 101 -14.27 -7.95 50.59
C PHE A 101 -12.73 -7.80 50.55
N PRO A 102 -12.19 -7.24 49.45
CA PRO A 102 -10.76 -7.18 49.20
C PRO A 102 -10.11 -6.08 50.05
N ARG A 103 -8.77 -6.14 50.17
CA ARG A 103 -8.01 -5.02 50.73
C ARG A 103 -8.04 -3.82 49.79
N SER A 104 -7.96 -2.62 50.34
CA SER A 104 -7.91 -1.36 49.56
C SER A 104 -6.76 -1.35 48.54
N GLU A 105 -5.62 -1.95 48.91
CA GLU A 105 -4.45 -2.07 48.05
C GLU A 105 -4.73 -2.89 46.79
N GLU A 106 -5.47 -4.00 46.89
CA GLU A 106 -5.82 -4.87 45.76
C GLU A 106 -6.73 -4.15 44.76
N LEU A 107 -7.71 -3.40 45.27
CA LEU A 107 -8.56 -2.54 44.43
C LEU A 107 -7.74 -1.45 43.73
N SER A 108 -6.81 -0.82 44.45
CA SER A 108 -5.92 0.21 43.89
C SER A 108 -5.02 -0.35 42.80
N ALA A 109 -4.43 -1.52 43.03
CA ALA A 109 -3.57 -2.20 42.06
C ALA A 109 -4.32 -2.51 40.75
N LEU A 110 -5.55 -3.03 40.85
CA LEU A 110 -6.34 -3.37 39.67
C LEU A 110 -6.81 -2.12 38.91
N ASN A 111 -7.20 -1.05 39.60
CA ASN A 111 -7.51 0.23 38.96
C ASN A 111 -6.30 0.84 38.25
N LYS A 112 -5.11 0.78 38.85
CA LYS A 112 -3.86 1.22 38.21
C LYS A 112 -3.58 0.40 36.94
N ARG A 113 -3.85 -0.91 36.98
CA ARG A 113 -3.69 -1.78 35.82
C ARG A 113 -4.64 -1.39 34.68
N ILE A 114 -5.91 -1.11 34.98
CA ILE A 114 -6.88 -0.60 34.00
C ILE A 114 -6.35 0.69 33.35
N ALA A 115 -5.98 1.68 34.15
CA ALA A 115 -5.46 2.96 33.64
C ALA A 115 -4.19 2.78 32.79
N HIS A 116 -3.30 1.87 33.19
CA HIS A 116 -2.10 1.57 32.43
C HIS A 116 -2.40 0.95 31.06
N VAL A 117 -3.32 -0.02 31.01
CA VAL A 117 -3.77 -0.64 29.75
C VAL A 117 -4.42 0.40 28.84
N GLU A 118 -5.31 1.24 29.38
CA GLU A 118 -5.93 2.33 28.62
C GLU A 118 -4.89 3.25 27.99
N GLN A 119 -3.91 3.69 28.78
CA GLN A 119 -2.81 4.54 28.31
C GLN A 119 -1.99 3.85 27.21
N GLN A 120 -1.62 2.59 27.38
CA GLN A 120 -0.82 1.85 26.40
C GLN A 120 -1.54 1.72 25.04
N PHE A 121 -2.85 1.45 25.05
CA PHE A 121 -3.62 1.40 23.82
C PHE A 121 -3.78 2.79 23.20
N ASP A 122 -4.02 3.83 24.01
CA ASP A 122 -4.13 5.20 23.49
C ASP A 122 -2.83 5.66 22.83
N GLU A 123 -1.67 5.32 23.39
CA GLU A 123 -0.37 5.60 22.77
C GLU A 123 -0.22 4.93 21.40
N LYS A 124 -0.59 3.64 21.29
CA LYS A 124 -0.54 2.87 20.03
C LYS A 124 -1.53 3.43 18.99
N ILE A 125 -2.77 3.69 19.40
CA ILE A 125 -3.82 4.25 18.55
C ILE A 125 -3.38 5.62 18.03
N ASN A 126 -2.84 6.48 18.90
CA ASN A 126 -2.37 7.80 18.50
C ASN A 126 -1.17 7.73 17.55
N ALA A 127 -0.27 6.76 17.71
CA ALA A 127 0.82 6.53 16.76
C ALA A 127 0.29 6.17 15.37
N GLU A 128 -0.69 5.26 15.28
CA GLU A 128 -1.29 4.87 14.00
C GLU A 128 -2.16 6.01 13.40
N ARG A 129 -2.84 6.81 14.23
CA ARG A 129 -3.55 8.02 13.75
C ARG A 129 -2.60 9.04 13.12
N ARG A 130 -1.41 9.25 13.71
CA ARG A 130 -0.37 10.10 13.11
C ARG A 130 0.13 9.53 11.78
N ASN A 131 0.33 8.22 11.70
CA ASN A 131 0.70 7.53 10.47
C ASN A 131 -0.36 7.70 9.37
N LEU A 132 -1.64 7.51 9.71
CA LEU A 132 -2.76 7.72 8.81
C LEU A 132 -2.83 9.16 8.30
N PHE A 133 -2.63 10.14 9.18
CA PHE A 133 -2.59 11.55 8.82
C PHE A 133 -1.46 11.83 7.81
N SER A 134 -0.26 11.27 8.03
CA SER A 134 0.86 11.40 7.09
C SER A 134 0.54 10.80 5.72
N LEU A 135 -0.10 9.62 5.68
CA LEU A 135 -0.52 8.98 4.43
C LEU A 135 -1.58 9.79 3.67
N LYS A 136 -2.55 10.36 4.39
CA LYS A 136 -3.58 11.25 3.81
C LYS A 136 -2.94 12.52 3.25
N ALA A 137 -2.01 13.14 3.98
CA ALA A 137 -1.28 14.31 3.49
C ALA A 137 -0.46 14.02 2.22
N LYS A 138 0.24 12.88 2.17
CA LYS A 138 0.98 12.43 0.96
C LYS A 138 0.05 12.20 -0.22
N THR A 139 -1.10 11.56 0.02
CA THR A 139 -2.11 11.32 -1.02
C THR A 139 -2.63 12.65 -1.59
N ASN A 140 -3.03 13.57 -0.72
CA ASN A 140 -3.52 14.89 -1.14
C ASN A 140 -2.47 15.71 -1.89
N ASN A 141 -1.20 15.61 -1.49
CA ASN A 141 -0.10 16.30 -2.18
C ASN A 141 0.06 15.76 -3.61
N LEU A 142 0.13 14.44 -3.78
CA LEU A 142 0.20 13.81 -5.11
C LEU A 142 -1.00 14.16 -5.97
N GLU A 143 -2.22 14.14 -5.40
CA GLU A 143 -3.44 14.52 -6.12
C GLU A 143 -3.38 15.98 -6.60
N ARG A 144 -2.84 16.90 -5.80
CA ARG A 144 -2.65 18.31 -6.20
C ARG A 144 -1.56 18.49 -7.26
N GLN A 145 -0.44 17.79 -7.14
CA GLN A 145 0.64 17.84 -8.12
C GLN A 145 0.16 17.41 -9.50
N TYR A 146 -0.68 16.37 -9.56
CA TYR A 146 -1.24 15.92 -10.83
C TYR A 146 -2.33 16.86 -11.38
N ALA A 147 -3.13 17.49 -10.51
CA ALA A 147 -4.15 18.46 -10.97
C ALA A 147 -3.57 19.75 -11.57
N GLN A 148 -2.29 20.03 -11.34
CA GLN A 148 -1.58 21.21 -11.87
C GLN A 148 -0.77 20.92 -13.14
N ASN A 149 -0.62 19.65 -13.54
CA ASN A 149 0.07 19.20 -14.75
C ASN A 149 -0.94 18.75 -15.81
#